data_AF-A0AAU6VSW1-F1
#
_entry.id   AF-A0AAU6VSW1-F1
#
_cell.length_a   1.000
_cell.length_b   1.000
_cell.length_c   1.000
_cell.angle_alpha   90.00
_cell.angle_beta   90.00
_cell.angle_gamma   90.00
#
_symmetry.space_group_name_H-M   'P 1'
#
loop_
_entity.id
_entity.type
_entity.pdbx_description
1 polymer ?
#
loop_
_entity_poly.entity_id
_entity_poly.type
_entity_poly.pdbx_seq_one_letter_code
_entity_poly.pdbx_strand_id
1 'polypeptide(L)'
;MTRKHPDFRVRLLRTLRPWHRRIGIISSVLVLLLTLTGLALNHSRELSLSQGVHWQWLQDYYGIGAPEDVKVWQAQPLVGSSQGQAWIAGTPLAEQTDEILAMAPFEDKWLLLTRNSLTILSQDFAVLETQTELTGLPPQINAMAVEPGSVWLKTPRGQYRSDSELLDWQAATSLVALPWIKPLEGAKIQTQQLIGDIRASRLSWHRVLQDLHSGRIFGAAGSYLMDLAAIALLLLAVTGLIIYLKQKR
;
A
#
# COMPACT_ATOMS: atom_id res chain seq x y z
N MET A 1 -27.02 67.86 28.52
CA MET A 1 -27.22 66.39 28.47
C MET A 1 -26.23 65.78 27.47
N THR A 2 -25.03 65.41 27.90
CA THR A 2 -24.06 64.72 27.03
C THR A 2 -24.35 63.23 27.05
N ARG A 3 -24.95 62.70 25.97
CA ARG A 3 -25.04 61.25 25.74
C ARG A 3 -23.62 60.69 25.68
N LYS A 4 -23.15 60.08 26.77
CA LYS A 4 -21.93 59.25 26.73
C LYS A 4 -22.21 58.11 25.74
N HIS A 5 -21.63 58.20 24.55
CA HIS A 5 -21.61 57.07 23.63
C HIS A 5 -21.05 55.85 24.37
N PRO A 6 -21.67 54.66 24.25
CA PRO A 6 -21.11 53.47 24.85
C PRO A 6 -19.68 53.32 24.36
N ASP A 7 -18.75 53.20 25.31
CA ASP A 7 -17.33 53.03 25.04
C ASP A 7 -17.18 51.95 23.95
N PHE A 8 -16.43 52.25 22.89
CA PHE A 8 -16.25 51.38 21.72
C PHE A 8 -15.95 49.93 22.13
N ARG A 9 -15.26 49.77 23.28
CA ARG A 9 -15.00 48.49 23.96
C ARG A 9 -16.27 47.69 24.27
N VAL A 10 -17.27 48.31 24.89
CA VAL A 10 -18.52 47.66 25.31
C VAL A 10 -19.33 47.23 24.09
N ARG A 11 -19.40 48.08 23.06
CA ARG A 11 -20.12 47.76 21.81
C ARG A 11 -19.46 46.62 21.05
N LEU A 12 -18.13 46.60 20.98
CA LEU A 12 -17.38 45.51 20.36
C LEU A 12 -17.59 44.17 21.08
N LEU A 13 -17.48 44.14 22.41
CA LEU A 13 -17.65 42.92 23.20
C LEU A 13 -19.09 42.37 23.14
N ARG A 14 -20.09 43.26 23.11
CA ARG A 14 -21.51 42.87 22.97
C ARG A 14 -21.79 42.18 21.63
N THR A 15 -21.07 42.54 20.58
CA THR A 15 -21.19 41.91 19.25
C THR A 15 -20.33 40.64 19.15
N LEU A 16 -19.08 40.65 19.63
CA LEU A 16 -18.17 39.51 19.46
C LEU A 16 -18.60 38.27 20.25
N ARG A 17 -19.12 38.40 21.48
CA ARG A 17 -19.45 37.25 22.34
C ARG A 17 -20.53 36.33 21.75
N PRO A 18 -21.69 36.81 21.28
CA PRO A 18 -22.70 35.95 20.67
C PRO A 18 -22.22 35.25 19.41
N TRP A 19 -21.46 35.95 18.55
CA TRP A 19 -20.91 35.38 17.32
C TRP A 19 -19.85 34.32 17.61
N HIS A 20 -18.91 34.60 18.53
CA HIS A 20 -17.93 33.61 18.99
C HIS A 20 -18.61 32.33 19.49
N ARG A 21 -19.65 32.44 20.33
CA ARG A 21 -20.38 31.27 20.83
C ARG A 21 -21.07 30.48 19.72
N ARG A 22 -21.71 31.15 18.76
CA ARG A 22 -22.41 30.50 17.64
C ARG A 22 -21.44 29.77 16.72
N ILE A 23 -20.34 30.43 16.33
CA ILE A 23 -19.28 29.82 15.52
C ILE A 23 -18.70 28.63 16.27
N GLY A 24 -18.43 28.76 17.57
CA GLY A 24 -17.89 27.67 18.40
C GLY A 24 -18.78 26.44 18.43
N ILE A 25 -20.10 26.62 18.59
CA ILE A 25 -21.05 25.50 18.57
C ILE A 25 -21.09 24.84 17.18
N ILE A 26 -21.18 25.64 16.11
CA ILE A 26 -21.24 25.13 14.73
C ILE A 26 -19.96 24.36 14.39
N SER A 27 -18.79 24.89 14.79
CA SER A 27 -17.49 24.28 14.52
C SER A 27 -17.15 23.10 15.44
N SER A 28 -17.88 22.89 16.54
CA SER A 28 -17.53 21.87 17.56
C SER A 28 -17.38 20.45 16.99
N VAL A 29 -18.29 20.04 16.12
CA VAL A 29 -18.25 18.72 15.45
C VAL A 29 -17.00 18.59 14.58
N LEU A 30 -16.68 19.63 13.80
CA LEU A 30 -15.49 19.64 12.94
C LEU A 30 -14.20 19.64 13.77
N VAL A 31 -14.16 20.37 14.88
CA VAL A 31 -13.03 20.34 15.80
C VAL A 31 -12.83 18.95 16.38
N LEU A 32 -13.90 18.29 16.85
CA LEU A 32 -13.82 16.92 17.34
C LEU A 32 -13.30 15.95 16.28
N LEU A 33 -13.80 16.06 15.04
CA LEU A 33 -13.31 15.24 13.94
C LEU A 33 -11.82 15.48 13.68
N LEU A 34 -11.38 16.74 13.58
CA LEU A 34 -9.99 17.12 13.30
C LEU A 34 -9.05 16.69 14.42
N THR A 35 -9.45 16.84 15.68
CA THR A 35 -8.62 16.44 16.82
C THR A 35 -8.52 14.93 16.95
N LEU A 36 -9.61 14.19 16.79
CA LEU A 36 -9.60 12.73 16.85
C LEU A 36 -8.77 12.13 15.71
N THR A 37 -9.00 12.58 14.48
CA THR A 37 -8.23 12.10 13.31
C THR A 37 -6.77 12.54 13.40
N GLY A 38 -6.48 13.78 13.80
CA GLY A 38 -5.12 14.27 13.99
C GLY A 38 -4.36 13.51 15.07
N LEU A 39 -5.01 13.19 16.20
CA LEU A 39 -4.41 12.39 17.26
C LEU A 39 -4.11 10.96 16.80
N ALA A 40 -5.03 10.35 16.06
CA ALA A 40 -4.83 9.02 15.47
C ALA A 40 -3.67 9.03 14.46
N LEU A 41 -3.61 10.03 13.59
CA LEU A 41 -2.51 10.19 12.62
C LEU A 41 -1.15 10.39 13.30
N ASN A 42 -1.11 11.14 14.42
CA ASN A 42 0.10 11.34 15.21
C ASN A 42 0.61 10.04 15.87
N HIS A 43 -0.30 9.12 16.22
CA HIS A 43 0.01 7.80 16.80
C HIS A 43 -0.14 6.68 15.76
N SER A 44 0.23 6.97 14.51
CA SER A 44 0.00 6.05 13.39
C SER A 44 0.74 4.72 13.53
N ARG A 45 1.90 4.70 14.21
CA ARG A 45 2.68 3.48 14.45
C ARG A 45 2.02 2.62 15.52
N GLU A 46 1.65 3.23 16.64
CA GLU A 46 1.02 2.54 17.77
C GLU A 46 -0.34 1.97 17.38
N LEU A 47 -1.08 2.68 16.52
CA LEU A 47 -2.37 2.25 15.97
C LEU A 47 -2.25 1.37 14.72
N SER A 48 -1.05 1.05 14.26
CA SER A 48 -0.80 0.24 13.07
C SER A 48 -1.54 0.74 11.81
N LEU A 49 -1.64 2.06 11.63
CA LEU A 49 -2.38 2.66 10.52
C LEU A 49 -1.74 2.39 9.14
N SER A 50 -0.52 1.87 9.10
CA SER A 50 0.12 1.41 7.86
C SER A 50 -0.48 0.10 7.32
N GLN A 51 -1.28 -0.61 8.11
CA GLN A 51 -1.95 -1.83 7.66
C GLN A 51 -2.92 -1.56 6.51
N GLY A 52 -3.00 -2.53 5.60
CA GLY A 52 -3.89 -2.51 4.46
C GLY A 52 -5.37 -2.57 4.87
N VAL A 53 -6.19 -1.87 4.11
CA VAL A 53 -7.65 -1.86 4.28
C VAL A 53 -8.23 -3.00 3.47
N HIS A 54 -8.92 -3.94 4.10
CA HIS A 54 -9.58 -5.08 3.41
C HIS A 54 -11.05 -4.81 3.01
N TRP A 55 -11.57 -3.62 3.28
CA TRP A 55 -12.96 -3.27 2.98
C TRP A 55 -13.15 -2.95 1.50
N GLN A 56 -13.81 -3.85 0.76
CA GLN A 56 -13.97 -3.77 -0.69
C GLN A 56 -14.63 -2.46 -1.15
N TRP A 57 -15.74 -2.06 -0.53
CA TRP A 57 -16.44 -0.82 -0.90
C TRP A 57 -15.55 0.43 -0.75
N LEU A 58 -14.65 0.41 0.23
CA LEU A 58 -13.75 1.52 0.50
C LEU A 58 -12.60 1.49 -0.51
N GLN A 59 -12.05 0.31 -0.83
CA GLN A 59 -11.09 0.17 -1.93
C GLN A 59 -11.70 0.64 -3.28
N ASP A 60 -12.95 0.28 -3.57
CA ASP A 60 -13.68 0.69 -4.77
C ASP A 60 -13.88 2.21 -4.80
N TYR A 61 -14.23 2.82 -3.66
CA TYR A 61 -14.33 4.28 -3.52
C TYR A 61 -13.02 5.00 -3.87
N TYR A 62 -11.87 4.39 -3.54
CA TYR A 62 -10.53 4.90 -3.87
C TYR A 62 -10.07 4.50 -5.28
N GLY A 63 -10.90 3.82 -6.08
CA GLY A 63 -10.56 3.39 -7.44
C GLY A 63 -9.59 2.19 -7.49
N ILE A 64 -9.49 1.40 -6.42
CA ILE A 64 -8.57 0.27 -6.33
C ILE A 64 -9.28 -0.99 -6.83
N GLY A 65 -9.21 -1.20 -8.14
CA GLY A 65 -9.75 -2.37 -8.82
C GLY A 65 -8.93 -3.64 -8.59
N ALA A 66 -9.52 -4.78 -8.97
CA ALA A 66 -8.80 -6.05 -9.01
C ALA A 66 -7.76 -6.03 -10.15
N PRO A 67 -6.54 -6.50 -9.92
CA PRO A 67 -5.56 -6.68 -10.99
C PRO A 67 -6.02 -7.72 -12.01
N GLU A 68 -5.69 -7.52 -13.29
CA GLU A 68 -6.14 -8.35 -14.40
C GLU A 68 -5.29 -9.62 -14.60
N ASP A 69 -4.03 -9.62 -14.18
CA ASP A 69 -3.00 -10.62 -14.57
C ASP A 69 -2.49 -11.47 -13.40
N VAL A 70 -3.40 -11.86 -12.49
CA VAL A 70 -3.03 -12.65 -11.30
C VAL A 70 -2.72 -14.09 -11.67
N LYS A 71 -1.47 -14.49 -11.45
CA LYS A 71 -1.02 -15.88 -11.56
C LYS A 71 -0.71 -16.42 -10.17
N VAL A 72 -1.21 -17.60 -9.85
CA VAL A 72 -0.87 -18.31 -8.62
C VAL A 72 0.11 -19.42 -8.98
N TRP A 73 1.25 -19.47 -8.31
CA TRP A 73 2.28 -20.48 -8.54
C TRP A 73 2.20 -21.61 -7.50
N GLN A 74 1.77 -21.29 -6.28
CA GLN A 74 1.65 -22.26 -5.19
C GLN A 74 0.52 -21.87 -4.23
N ALA A 75 -0.15 -22.87 -3.66
CA ALA A 75 -1.25 -22.66 -2.72
C ALA A 75 -0.80 -22.40 -1.28
N GLN A 76 0.27 -23.08 -0.80
CA GLN A 76 0.79 -22.94 0.57
C GLN A 76 2.33 -23.05 0.61
N PRO A 77 3.05 -22.00 1.04
CA PRO A 77 2.53 -20.63 1.23
C PRO A 77 1.89 -20.11 -0.07
N LEU A 78 0.95 -19.17 0.04
CA LEU A 78 0.31 -18.58 -1.13
C LEU A 78 1.37 -17.78 -1.90
N VAL A 79 1.75 -18.26 -3.08
CA VAL A 79 2.70 -17.60 -3.96
C VAL A 79 2.01 -17.26 -5.25
N GLY A 80 2.14 -16.00 -5.66
CA GLY A 80 1.62 -15.56 -6.93
C GLY A 80 2.33 -14.32 -7.44
N SER A 81 1.86 -13.82 -8.56
CA SER A 81 2.39 -12.63 -9.20
C SER A 81 1.30 -11.85 -9.91
N SER A 82 1.49 -10.54 -9.99
CA SER A 82 0.65 -9.64 -10.79
C SER A 82 1.46 -8.39 -11.14
N GLN A 83 1.33 -7.92 -12.38
CA GLN A 83 1.95 -6.70 -12.90
C GLN A 83 3.47 -6.64 -12.66
N GLY A 84 4.18 -7.76 -12.82
CA GLY A 84 5.63 -7.85 -12.57
C GLY A 84 6.02 -7.94 -11.09
N GLN A 85 5.08 -7.89 -10.15
CA GLN A 85 5.35 -8.03 -8.73
C GLN A 85 5.09 -9.46 -8.26
N ALA A 86 6.04 -10.03 -7.52
CA ALA A 86 5.85 -11.30 -6.81
C ALA A 86 5.22 -11.07 -5.45
N TRP A 87 4.35 -11.99 -5.05
CA TRP A 87 3.61 -11.99 -3.79
C TRP A 87 3.78 -13.32 -3.11
N ILE A 88 4.17 -13.28 -1.84
CA ILE A 88 4.34 -14.48 -1.01
C ILE A 88 3.66 -14.24 0.33
N ALA A 89 2.74 -15.13 0.71
CA ALA A 89 2.00 -15.07 1.97
C ALA A 89 1.36 -13.68 2.23
N GLY A 90 0.82 -13.05 1.17
CA GLY A 90 0.20 -11.73 1.23
C GLY A 90 1.17 -10.55 1.31
N THR A 91 2.50 -10.81 1.31
CA THR A 91 3.53 -9.77 1.28
C THR A 91 4.08 -9.58 -0.13
N PRO A 92 4.17 -8.34 -0.62
CA PRO A 92 4.86 -8.07 -1.88
C PRO A 92 6.37 -8.20 -1.69
N LEU A 93 7.02 -8.83 -2.66
CA LEU A 93 8.47 -8.71 -2.82
C LEU A 93 8.81 -7.42 -3.59
N ALA A 94 10.10 -7.08 -3.63
CA ALA A 94 10.61 -5.97 -4.42
C ALA A 94 10.08 -6.06 -5.87
N GLU A 95 9.68 -4.92 -6.44
CA GLU A 95 9.19 -4.85 -7.81
C GLU A 95 10.26 -5.36 -8.77
N GLN A 96 9.87 -6.33 -9.60
CA GLN A 96 10.70 -6.82 -10.70
C GLN A 96 10.24 -6.11 -11.98
N THR A 97 11.18 -5.71 -12.81
CA THR A 97 10.87 -5.05 -14.10
C THR A 97 10.31 -6.01 -15.14
N ASP A 98 10.63 -7.30 -15.00
CA ASP A 98 10.30 -8.34 -15.96
C ASP A 98 9.12 -9.21 -15.48
N GLU A 99 8.38 -9.76 -16.44
CA GLU A 99 7.31 -10.72 -16.16
C GLU A 99 7.86 -11.94 -15.42
N ILE A 100 7.16 -12.33 -14.35
CA ILE A 100 7.46 -13.54 -13.59
C ILE A 100 6.94 -14.76 -14.37
N LEU A 101 7.88 -15.63 -14.73
CA LEU A 101 7.63 -16.84 -15.53
C LEU A 101 7.40 -18.08 -14.68
N ALA A 102 8.01 -18.14 -13.49
CA ALA A 102 7.81 -19.22 -12.54
C ALA A 102 8.27 -18.81 -11.14
N MET A 103 7.62 -19.36 -10.12
CA MET A 103 8.11 -19.35 -8.75
C MET A 103 7.96 -20.75 -8.17
N ALA A 104 9.00 -21.27 -7.53
CA ALA A 104 8.97 -22.60 -6.93
C ALA A 104 10.01 -22.75 -5.80
N PRO A 105 9.76 -23.64 -4.84
CA PRO A 105 10.78 -24.03 -3.87
C PRO A 105 11.85 -24.89 -4.55
N PHE A 106 13.09 -24.78 -4.07
CA PHE A 106 14.21 -25.64 -4.44
C PHE A 106 15.07 -25.87 -3.20
N GLU A 107 15.06 -27.11 -2.69
CA GLU A 107 15.75 -27.47 -1.44
C GLU A 107 15.33 -26.56 -0.27
N ASP A 108 16.28 -25.81 0.30
CA ASP A 108 16.08 -24.85 1.38
C ASP A 108 15.89 -23.40 0.88
N LYS A 109 15.68 -23.21 -0.42
CA LYS A 109 15.57 -21.91 -1.08
C LYS A 109 14.27 -21.79 -1.86
N TRP A 110 13.98 -20.56 -2.28
CA TRP A 110 12.93 -20.26 -3.24
C TRP A 110 13.52 -19.63 -4.49
N LEU A 111 12.95 -19.99 -5.63
CA LEU A 111 13.38 -19.50 -6.93
C LEU A 111 12.28 -18.65 -7.54
N LEU A 112 12.64 -17.44 -7.96
CA LEU A 112 11.81 -16.55 -8.75
C LEU A 112 12.48 -16.35 -10.10
N LEU A 113 11.81 -16.84 -11.15
CA LEU A 113 12.30 -16.79 -12.52
C LEU A 113 11.60 -15.69 -13.31
N THR A 114 12.39 -14.87 -13.99
CA THR A 114 11.91 -13.97 -15.06
C THR A 114 12.52 -14.38 -16.41
N ARG A 115 12.29 -13.59 -17.45
CA ARG A 115 12.90 -13.83 -18.77
C ARG A 115 14.43 -13.73 -18.75
N ASN A 116 14.99 -12.90 -17.86
CA ASN A 116 16.41 -12.54 -17.88
C ASN A 116 17.13 -12.71 -16.54
N SER A 117 16.40 -13.04 -15.47
CA SER A 117 16.95 -13.19 -14.13
C SER A 117 16.39 -14.40 -13.40
N LEU A 118 17.24 -14.97 -12.56
CA LEU A 118 16.86 -15.96 -11.56
C LEU A 118 17.21 -15.37 -10.19
N THR A 119 16.20 -15.03 -9.41
CA THR A 119 16.38 -14.56 -8.04
C THR A 119 16.23 -15.73 -7.08
N ILE A 120 17.26 -15.94 -6.27
CA ILE A 120 17.33 -16.96 -5.24
C ILE A 120 16.99 -16.29 -3.90
N LEU A 121 16.02 -16.87 -3.21
CA LEU A 121 15.45 -16.37 -1.97
C LEU A 121 15.69 -17.38 -0.84
N SER A 122 15.83 -16.91 0.39
CA SER A 122 15.87 -17.76 1.58
C SER A 122 14.48 -18.34 1.89
N GLN A 123 14.39 -19.22 2.90
CA GLN A 123 13.11 -19.69 3.43
C GLN A 123 12.23 -18.56 3.99
N ASP A 124 12.87 -17.49 4.47
CA ASP A 124 12.19 -16.27 4.94
C ASP A 124 11.92 -15.26 3.81
N PHE A 125 12.10 -15.67 2.56
CA PHE A 125 11.90 -14.87 1.35
C PHE A 125 12.79 -13.64 1.23
N ALA A 126 13.92 -13.62 1.95
CA ALA A 126 14.94 -12.61 1.76
C ALA A 126 15.75 -12.93 0.49
N VAL A 127 16.06 -11.90 -0.31
CA VAL A 127 16.92 -12.06 -1.49
C VAL A 127 18.32 -12.44 -1.06
N LEU A 128 18.76 -13.63 -1.48
CA LEU A 128 20.12 -14.12 -1.28
C LEU A 128 21.01 -13.73 -2.46
N GLU A 129 20.51 -13.96 -3.68
CA GLU A 129 21.25 -13.74 -4.92
C GLU A 129 20.31 -13.44 -6.08
N THR A 130 20.79 -12.68 -7.07
CA THR A 130 20.14 -12.53 -8.37
C THR A 130 21.13 -12.81 -9.47
N GLN A 131 20.87 -13.85 -10.24
CA GLN A 131 21.67 -14.23 -11.40
C GLN A 131 21.08 -13.60 -12.67
N THR A 132 21.96 -13.25 -13.60
CA THR A 132 21.63 -12.69 -14.92
C THR A 132 22.56 -13.28 -15.97
N GLU A 133 22.39 -12.89 -17.24
CA GLU A 133 23.31 -13.32 -18.31
C GLU A 133 24.78 -12.99 -17.99
N LEU A 134 25.04 -11.88 -17.29
CA LEU A 134 26.40 -11.48 -16.89
C LEU A 134 27.05 -12.43 -15.88
N THR A 135 26.25 -13.21 -15.15
CA THR A 135 26.72 -14.19 -14.16
C THR A 135 26.62 -15.63 -14.67
N GLY A 136 26.39 -15.83 -15.97
CA GLY A 136 26.32 -17.16 -16.59
C GLY A 136 24.91 -17.75 -16.73
N LEU A 137 23.85 -17.01 -16.37
CA LEU A 137 22.48 -17.48 -16.58
C LEU A 137 22.15 -17.51 -18.09
N PRO A 138 21.49 -18.57 -18.61
CA PRO A 138 21.08 -18.63 -20.01
C PRO A 138 20.12 -17.47 -20.38
N PRO A 139 20.31 -16.78 -21.52
CA PRO A 139 19.46 -15.67 -21.91
C PRO A 139 18.09 -16.12 -22.44
N GLN A 140 17.11 -15.22 -22.36
CA GLN A 140 15.75 -15.38 -22.92
C GLN A 140 15.03 -16.65 -22.43
N ILE A 141 14.96 -16.80 -21.12
CA ILE A 141 14.32 -17.93 -20.46
C ILE A 141 12.81 -17.90 -20.74
N ASN A 142 12.24 -19.08 -21.00
CA ASN A 142 10.82 -19.27 -21.28
C ASN A 142 10.11 -20.19 -20.27
N ALA A 143 10.84 -21.08 -19.60
CA ALA A 143 10.26 -21.97 -18.59
C ALA A 143 11.34 -22.49 -17.63
N MET A 144 10.91 -22.86 -16.42
CA MET A 144 11.70 -23.53 -15.40
C MET A 144 11.05 -24.85 -15.02
N ALA A 145 11.84 -25.90 -14.80
CA ALA A 145 11.43 -27.12 -14.13
C ALA A 145 12.38 -27.39 -12.96
N VAL A 146 11.86 -27.91 -11.87
CA VAL A 146 12.63 -28.24 -10.67
C VAL A 146 12.63 -29.75 -10.49
N GLU A 147 13.81 -30.34 -10.43
CA GLU A 147 14.04 -31.75 -10.11
C GLU A 147 14.95 -31.85 -8.87
N PRO A 148 14.97 -32.98 -8.15
CA PRO A 148 15.89 -33.15 -7.03
C PRO A 148 17.35 -32.87 -7.43
N GLY A 149 17.97 -31.89 -6.77
CA GLY A 149 19.37 -31.51 -6.97
C GLY A 149 19.71 -30.80 -8.29
N SER A 150 18.72 -30.40 -9.11
CA SER A 150 19.00 -29.54 -10.27
C SER A 150 17.76 -28.79 -10.77
N VAL A 151 18.01 -27.61 -11.33
CA VAL A 151 17.00 -26.79 -12.02
C VAL A 151 17.24 -26.86 -13.50
N TRP A 152 16.15 -26.95 -14.26
CA TRP A 152 16.17 -26.94 -15.71
C TRP A 152 15.55 -25.66 -16.24
N LEU A 153 16.20 -25.04 -17.21
CA LEU A 153 15.73 -23.85 -17.91
C LEU A 153 15.52 -24.16 -19.38
N LYS A 154 14.41 -23.67 -19.93
CA LYS A 154 14.13 -23.72 -21.36
C LYS A 154 14.37 -22.35 -21.97
N THR A 155 15.20 -22.28 -22.99
CA THR A 155 15.43 -21.09 -23.81
C THR A 155 15.10 -21.39 -25.27
N PRO A 156 15.04 -20.38 -26.16
CA PRO A 156 14.96 -20.60 -27.60
C PRO A 156 16.14 -21.39 -28.19
N ARG A 157 17.31 -21.39 -27.54
CA ARG A 157 18.53 -22.07 -28.01
C ARG A 157 18.65 -23.52 -27.54
N GLY A 158 17.84 -23.93 -26.57
CA GLY A 158 17.90 -25.27 -26.00
C GLY A 158 17.53 -25.31 -24.53
N GLN A 159 17.75 -26.46 -23.91
CA GLN A 159 17.58 -26.69 -22.49
C GLN A 159 18.93 -26.60 -21.78
N TYR A 160 18.90 -26.03 -20.57
CA TYR A 160 20.06 -25.88 -19.71
C TYR A 160 19.73 -26.49 -18.36
N ARG A 161 20.71 -27.14 -17.74
CA ARG A 161 20.60 -27.76 -16.42
C ARG A 161 21.63 -27.11 -15.49
N SER A 162 21.21 -26.79 -14.27
CA SER A 162 22.11 -26.36 -13.22
C SER A 162 22.78 -27.55 -12.51
N ASP A 163 23.88 -27.28 -11.81
CA ASP A 163 24.30 -28.10 -10.68
C ASP A 163 23.38 -27.89 -9.45
N SER A 164 23.66 -28.58 -8.34
CA SER A 164 22.85 -28.49 -7.12
C SER A 164 22.98 -27.14 -6.41
N GLU A 165 24.10 -26.44 -6.59
CA GLU A 165 24.33 -25.14 -5.95
C GLU A 165 23.78 -23.95 -6.78
N LEU A 166 23.28 -24.22 -8.00
CA LEU A 166 22.79 -23.22 -8.95
C LEU A 166 23.89 -22.27 -9.46
N LEU A 167 25.14 -22.72 -9.49
CA LEU A 167 26.29 -21.91 -9.90
C LEU A 167 26.62 -22.10 -11.38
N ASP A 168 26.46 -23.31 -11.90
CA ASP A 168 26.89 -23.68 -13.25
C ASP A 168 25.73 -24.14 -14.13
N TRP A 169 25.54 -23.48 -15.27
CA TRP A 169 24.50 -23.81 -16.25
C TRP A 169 25.08 -24.48 -17.49
N GLN A 170 24.72 -25.74 -17.73
CA GLN A 170 25.22 -26.51 -18.87
C GLN A 170 24.10 -26.88 -19.83
N ALA A 171 24.36 -26.78 -21.13
CA ALA A 171 23.43 -27.24 -22.15
C ALA A 171 23.21 -28.76 -22.00
N ALA A 172 21.97 -29.17 -21.83
CA ALA A 172 21.61 -30.56 -21.58
C ALA A 172 20.28 -30.88 -22.28
N THR A 173 20.06 -32.14 -22.61
CA THR A 173 18.77 -32.60 -23.15
C THR A 173 18.22 -33.66 -22.20
N SER A 174 17.03 -33.41 -21.66
CA SER A 174 16.36 -34.42 -20.85
C SER A 174 15.83 -35.55 -21.74
N LEU A 175 16.06 -36.80 -21.30
CA LEU A 175 15.51 -37.99 -21.95
C LEU A 175 14.01 -38.20 -21.64
N VAL A 176 13.50 -37.50 -20.62
CA VAL A 176 12.12 -37.58 -20.14
C VAL A 176 11.48 -36.20 -20.20
N ALA A 177 10.15 -36.15 -20.36
CA ALA A 177 9.41 -34.90 -20.30
C ALA A 177 9.57 -34.24 -18.92
N LEU A 178 10.10 -33.02 -18.90
CA LEU A 178 10.31 -32.25 -17.68
C LEU A 178 8.99 -31.60 -17.21
N PRO A 179 8.72 -31.55 -15.90
CA PRO A 179 7.56 -30.88 -15.34
C PRO A 179 7.78 -29.36 -15.33
N TRP A 180 7.65 -28.72 -16.50
CA TRP A 180 7.73 -27.25 -16.60
C TRP A 180 6.68 -26.61 -15.70
N ILE A 181 7.14 -25.75 -14.78
CA ILE A 181 6.29 -25.02 -13.84
C ILE A 181 5.33 -24.14 -14.60
N LYS A 182 4.06 -24.21 -14.22
CA LYS A 182 2.96 -23.40 -14.73
C LYS A 182 2.18 -22.84 -13.56
N PRO A 183 1.44 -21.74 -13.75
CA PRO A 183 0.47 -21.31 -12.76
C PRO A 183 -0.50 -22.44 -12.41
N LEU A 184 -0.90 -22.52 -11.15
CA LEU A 184 -1.83 -23.50 -10.62
C LEU A 184 -3.19 -23.35 -11.32
N GLU A 185 -3.56 -24.36 -12.11
CA GLU A 185 -4.87 -24.39 -12.78
C GLU A 185 -5.99 -24.57 -11.75
N GLY A 186 -7.10 -23.85 -11.93
CA GLY A 186 -8.28 -23.97 -11.06
C GLY A 186 -8.14 -23.36 -9.66
N ALA A 187 -7.07 -22.61 -9.38
CA ALA A 187 -6.76 -21.99 -8.08
C ALA A 187 -7.68 -20.80 -7.68
N LYS A 188 -8.99 -20.88 -7.94
CA LYS A 188 -9.93 -19.75 -7.80
C LYS A 188 -9.90 -19.12 -6.40
N ILE A 189 -9.83 -19.94 -5.36
CA ILE A 189 -9.80 -19.47 -3.97
C ILE A 189 -8.51 -18.70 -3.70
N GLN A 190 -7.36 -19.27 -4.09
CA GLN A 190 -6.05 -18.66 -3.92
C GLN A 190 -5.93 -17.37 -4.72
N THR A 191 -6.46 -17.34 -5.95
CA THR A 191 -6.52 -16.13 -6.78
C THR A 191 -7.32 -15.03 -6.08
N GLN A 192 -8.49 -15.34 -5.52
CA GLN A 192 -9.30 -14.34 -4.80
C GLN A 192 -8.62 -13.84 -3.51
N GLN A 193 -7.95 -14.72 -2.77
CA GLN A 193 -7.16 -14.35 -1.60
C GLN A 193 -6.04 -13.37 -2.01
N LEU A 194 -5.27 -13.73 -3.03
CA LEU A 194 -4.18 -12.90 -3.54
C LEU A 194 -4.67 -11.54 -4.07
N ILE A 195 -5.80 -11.50 -4.78
CA ILE A 195 -6.44 -10.24 -5.19
C ILE A 195 -6.76 -9.37 -3.96
N GLY A 196 -7.30 -9.98 -2.90
CA GLY A 196 -7.57 -9.30 -1.63
C GLY A 196 -6.33 -8.67 -1.03
N ASP A 197 -5.23 -9.42 -0.96
CA ASP A 197 -3.94 -8.97 -0.41
C ASP A 197 -3.33 -7.85 -1.25
N ILE A 198 -3.35 -7.99 -2.58
CA ILE A 198 -2.88 -6.96 -3.52
C ILE A 198 -3.69 -5.67 -3.33
N ARG A 199 -5.02 -5.74 -3.26
CA ARG A 199 -5.86 -4.56 -3.09
C ARG A 199 -5.65 -3.90 -1.71
N ALA A 200 -5.50 -4.70 -0.66
CA ALA A 200 -5.28 -4.19 0.69
C ALA A 200 -3.94 -3.44 0.81
N SER A 201 -2.88 -3.91 0.14
CA SER A 201 -1.58 -3.22 0.15
C SER A 201 -1.60 -1.82 -0.48
N ARG A 202 -2.57 -1.54 -1.37
CA ARG A 202 -2.70 -0.27 -2.11
C ARG A 202 -3.45 0.82 -1.32
N LEU A 203 -4.09 0.47 -0.20
CA LEU A 203 -4.81 1.41 0.66
C LEU A 203 -4.53 1.16 2.14
N SER A 204 -3.93 2.11 2.82
CA SER A 204 -3.70 2.05 4.26
C SER A 204 -4.75 2.85 5.05
N TRP A 205 -4.99 2.46 6.31
CA TRP A 205 -5.83 3.23 7.22
C TRP A 205 -5.29 4.65 7.46
N HIS A 206 -3.97 4.82 7.39
CA HIS A 206 -3.32 6.12 7.45
C HIS A 206 -3.83 7.05 6.35
N ARG A 207 -3.84 6.56 5.09
CA ARG A 207 -4.37 7.33 3.96
C ARG A 207 -5.84 7.67 4.14
N VAL A 208 -6.65 6.69 4.56
CA VAL A 208 -8.10 6.90 4.81
C VAL A 208 -8.33 7.98 5.86
N LEU A 209 -7.62 7.92 6.99
CA LEU A 209 -7.73 8.93 8.05
C LEU A 209 -7.18 10.30 7.63
N GLN A 210 -6.12 10.33 6.82
CA GLN A 210 -5.57 11.56 6.28
C GLN A 210 -6.56 12.25 5.32
N ASP A 211 -7.21 11.49 4.47
CA ASP A 211 -8.21 12.00 3.53
C ASP A 211 -9.51 12.40 4.26
N LEU A 212 -9.85 11.72 5.37
CA LEU A 212 -10.92 12.17 6.26
C LEU A 212 -10.56 13.48 6.97
N HIS A 213 -9.34 13.60 7.50
CA HIS A 213 -8.84 14.79 8.20
C HIS A 213 -8.80 16.02 7.28
N SER A 214 -8.33 15.83 6.04
CA SER A 214 -8.27 16.90 5.03
C SER A 214 -9.59 17.14 4.30
N GLY A 215 -10.61 16.31 4.55
CA GLY A 215 -11.91 16.37 3.86
C GLY A 215 -11.88 15.85 2.42
N ARG A 216 -10.72 15.42 1.89
CA ARG A 216 -10.58 14.85 0.54
C ARG A 216 -11.39 13.58 0.33
N ILE A 217 -11.74 12.86 1.41
CA ILE A 217 -12.64 11.71 1.36
C ILE A 217 -14.07 12.09 0.90
N PHE A 218 -14.40 13.37 0.78
CA PHE A 218 -15.67 13.85 0.18
C PHE A 218 -15.40 14.70 -1.07
N GLY A 219 -14.22 14.55 -1.69
CA GLY A 219 -13.81 15.31 -2.86
C GLY A 219 -13.63 16.81 -2.60
N ALA A 220 -13.91 17.62 -3.62
CA ALA A 220 -13.72 19.07 -3.56
C ALA A 220 -14.59 19.75 -2.49
N ALA A 221 -15.84 19.31 -2.32
CA ALA A 221 -16.76 19.88 -1.33
C ALA A 221 -16.25 19.70 0.10
N GLY A 222 -15.68 18.53 0.42
CA GLY A 222 -15.09 18.28 1.73
C GLY A 222 -13.84 19.11 1.99
N SER A 223 -13.02 19.35 0.96
CA SER A 223 -11.83 20.21 1.08
C SER A 223 -12.24 21.65 1.43
N TYR A 224 -13.22 22.22 0.72
CA TYR A 224 -13.75 23.54 1.04
C TYR A 224 -14.40 23.61 2.43
N LEU A 225 -15.05 22.53 2.88
CA LEU A 225 -15.59 22.45 4.24
C LEU A 225 -14.46 22.52 5.29
N MET A 226 -13.32 21.88 5.05
CA MET A 226 -12.17 21.96 5.95
C MET A 226 -11.51 23.34 5.94
N ASP A 227 -11.45 24.00 4.78
CA ASP A 227 -10.98 25.39 4.70
C ASP A 227 -11.87 26.34 5.53
N LEU A 228 -13.19 26.18 5.44
CA LEU A 228 -14.14 26.93 6.26
C LEU A 228 -13.96 26.63 7.76
N ALA A 229 -13.68 25.37 8.12
CA ALA A 229 -13.37 24.99 9.49
C ALA A 229 -12.10 25.68 10.00
N ALA A 230 -11.04 25.73 9.19
CA ALA A 230 -9.78 26.39 9.53
C ALA A 230 -9.98 27.90 9.75
N ILE A 231 -10.75 28.57 8.87
CA ILE A 231 -11.10 29.99 9.02
C ILE A 231 -11.91 30.20 10.30
N ALA A 232 -12.91 29.35 10.57
CA ALA A 232 -13.73 29.45 11.77
C ALA A 232 -12.88 29.29 13.05
N LEU A 233 -11.94 28.35 13.06
CA LEU A 233 -11.00 28.15 14.17
C LEU A 233 -10.08 29.34 14.37
N LEU A 234 -9.55 29.93 13.29
CA LEU A 234 -8.77 31.15 13.36
C LEU A 234 -9.58 32.31 13.96
N LEU A 235 -10.82 32.49 13.51
CA LEU A 235 -11.73 33.48 14.07
C LEU A 235 -11.99 33.24 15.56
N LEU A 236 -12.21 31.99 15.97
CA LEU A 236 -12.40 31.63 17.38
C LEU A 236 -11.16 31.96 18.21
N ALA A 237 -9.95 31.63 17.72
CA ALA A 237 -8.70 31.92 18.41
C ALA A 237 -8.49 33.44 18.59
N VAL A 238 -8.64 34.22 17.51
CA VAL A 238 -8.47 35.68 17.55
C VAL A 238 -9.53 36.35 18.42
N THR A 239 -10.80 35.99 18.24
CA THR A 239 -11.89 36.59 19.02
C THR A 239 -11.81 36.19 20.50
N GLY A 240 -11.40 34.96 20.82
CA GLY A 240 -11.14 34.52 22.19
C GLY A 240 -10.05 35.34 22.86
N LEU A 241 -8.93 35.56 22.16
CA LEU A 241 -7.83 36.40 22.66
C LEU A 241 -8.27 37.85 22.89
N ILE A 242 -9.01 38.45 21.95
CA ILE A 242 -9.54 39.82 22.08
C ILE A 242 -10.47 39.93 23.29
N ILE A 243 -11.39 38.97 23.46
CA ILE A 243 -12.32 38.96 24.59
C ILE A 243 -11.55 38.85 25.91
N TYR A 244 -10.57 37.94 26.01
CA TYR A 244 -9.74 37.76 27.21
C TYR A 244 -8.97 39.04 27.59
N LEU A 245 -8.25 39.64 26.63
CA LEU A 245 -7.43 40.84 26.88
C LEU A 245 -8.27 42.07 27.27
N LYS A 246 -9.49 42.17 26.73
CA LYS A 246 -10.42 43.28 27.06
C LYS A 246 -11.25 43.04 28.31
N GLN A 247 -11.24 41.83 28.87
CA GLN A 247 -11.91 41.50 30.12
C GLN A 247 -10.99 41.65 31.34
N LYS A 248 -9.67 41.59 31.13
CA LYS A 248 -8.65 41.76 32.18
C LYS A 248 -8.24 43.23 32.40
N ARG A 249 -8.70 44.16 31.56
CA ARG A 249 -8.50 45.62 31.66
C ARG A 249 -9.81 46.30 31.98
#